data_AF-A0A352V233-F1
#
_entry.id   AF-A0A352V233-F1
#
_cell.length_a   1.000
_cell.length_b   1.000
_cell.length_c   1.000
_cell.angle_alpha   90.00
_cell.angle_beta   90.00
_cell.angle_gamma   90.00
#
_symmetry.space_group_name_H-M   'P 1'
#
loop_
_entity.id
_entity.type
_entity.pdbx_description
1 polymer ?
#
loop_
_entity_poly.entity_id
_entity_poly.type
_entity_poly.pdbx_seq_one_letter_code
_entity_poly.pdbx_strand_id
1 'polypeptide(L)'
;MGICAPDATPETAGRLRAFLEAGHHGQMGWMAEREEWRGSAAALWPEARSVIMLAEVYTPETDPLAVLAQPDRAAVSVYAQGKDYHDLVKRRLKRLGRWLMDQLPEGAAIK
;
A
#
# COMPACT_ATOMS: atom_id res chain seq x y z
N MET A 1 -3.27 3.70 -12.92
CA MET A 1 -2.78 4.77 -12.03
C MET A 1 -3.96 5.67 -11.71
N GLY A 2 -4.12 6.05 -10.44
CA GLY A 2 -5.12 7.02 -10.01
C GLY A 2 -4.46 8.18 -9.26
N ILE A 3 -5.10 9.34 -9.23
CA ILE A 3 -4.67 10.50 -8.44
C ILE A 3 -5.90 11.05 -7.72
N CYS A 4 -5.78 11.30 -6.43
CA CYS A 4 -6.85 11.91 -5.63
C CYS A 4 -6.28 12.91 -4.61
N ALA A 5 -7.17 13.69 -3.99
CA ALA A 5 -6.80 14.54 -2.86
C ALA A 5 -6.52 13.69 -1.59
N PRO A 6 -5.68 14.15 -0.65
CA PRO A 6 -5.36 13.40 0.58
C PRO A 6 -6.56 13.15 1.51
N ASP A 7 -7.63 13.92 1.36
CA ASP A 7 -8.89 13.83 2.11
C ASP A 7 -10.02 13.14 1.32
N ALA A 8 -9.71 12.55 0.16
CA ALA A 8 -10.72 11.95 -0.73
C ALA A 8 -11.42 10.69 -0.16
N THR A 9 -11.03 10.21 1.02
CA THR A 9 -11.67 9.07 1.71
C THR A 9 -11.98 9.42 3.18
N PRO A 10 -12.90 10.37 3.44
CA PRO A 10 -13.18 10.86 4.79
C PRO A 10 -13.72 9.78 5.73
N GLU A 11 -14.32 8.72 5.19
CA GLU A 11 -14.91 7.64 5.95
C GLU A 11 -13.91 6.56 6.40
N THR A 12 -12.68 6.56 5.87
CA THR A 12 -11.65 5.55 6.17
C THR A 12 -11.30 5.51 7.65
N ALA A 13 -11.13 6.67 8.29
CA ALA A 13 -10.83 6.76 9.72
C ALA A 13 -11.93 6.12 10.59
N GLY A 14 -13.20 6.43 10.29
CA GLY A 14 -14.34 5.83 11.01
C GLY A 14 -14.44 4.31 10.80
N ARG A 15 -14.21 3.84 9.57
CA ARG A 15 -14.17 2.39 9.27
C ARG A 15 -13.04 1.67 9.99
N LEU A 16 -11.84 2.27 10.05
CA LEU A 16 -10.71 1.71 10.78
C LEU A 16 -11.02 1.63 12.28
N ARG A 17 -11.58 2.70 12.87
CA ARG A 17 -11.98 2.69 14.28
C ARG A 17 -12.95 1.57 14.60
N ALA A 18 -14.03 1.45 13.82
CA ALA A 18 -15.01 0.38 14.01
C ALA A 18 -14.38 -1.02 13.89
N PHE A 19 -13.44 -1.20 12.96
CA PHE A 19 -12.70 -2.45 12.80
C PHE A 19 -11.81 -2.77 14.01
N LEU A 20 -11.15 -1.76 14.59
CA LEU A 20 -10.31 -1.90 15.77
C LEU A 20 -11.13 -2.20 17.03
N GLU A 21 -12.22 -1.46 17.26
CA GLU A 21 -13.15 -1.65 18.39
C GLU A 21 -13.80 -3.05 18.37
N ALA A 22 -14.10 -3.58 17.19
CA ALA A 22 -14.61 -4.94 17.02
C ALA A 22 -13.55 -6.04 17.22
N GLY A 23 -12.28 -5.70 17.50
CA GLY A 23 -11.22 -6.68 17.69
C GLY A 23 -10.79 -7.43 16.42
N HIS A 24 -11.18 -6.95 15.24
CA HIS A 24 -10.92 -7.65 13.97
C HIS A 24 -9.43 -7.62 13.53
N HIS A 25 -8.58 -6.88 14.23
CA HIS A 25 -7.14 -6.80 13.95
C HIS A 25 -6.34 -7.98 14.54
N GLY A 26 -6.96 -8.85 15.34
CA GLY A 26 -6.32 -10.04 15.90
C GLY A 26 -5.05 -9.68 16.69
N GLN A 27 -3.90 -10.24 16.29
CA GLN A 27 -2.61 -9.97 16.95
C GLN A 27 -1.88 -8.73 16.38
N MET A 28 -2.46 -8.00 15.42
CA MET A 28 -1.84 -6.84 14.77
C MET A 28 -1.94 -5.59 15.64
N GLY A 29 -1.36 -5.59 16.84
CA GLY A 29 -1.41 -4.46 17.78
C GLY A 29 -0.89 -3.15 17.18
N TRP A 30 0.09 -3.24 16.27
CA TRP A 30 0.61 -2.11 15.49
C TRP A 30 -0.45 -1.39 14.64
N MET A 31 -1.60 -2.00 14.37
CA MET A 31 -2.69 -1.40 13.60
C MET A 31 -3.42 -0.32 14.42
N ALA A 32 -3.52 -0.51 15.74
CA ALA A 32 -4.05 0.49 16.66
C ALA A 32 -3.03 1.59 16.97
N GLU A 33 -1.74 1.24 16.96
CA GLU A 33 -0.64 2.19 17.10
C GLU A 33 -0.64 3.14 15.88
N ARG A 34 -1.14 4.37 16.09
CA ARG A 34 -1.31 5.45 15.08
C ARG A 34 -2.55 5.35 14.18
N GLU A 35 -3.69 4.98 14.75
CA GLU A 35 -5.00 5.01 14.08
C GLU A 35 -5.22 6.30 13.27
N GLU A 36 -4.93 7.47 13.84
CA GLU A 36 -5.15 8.78 13.21
C GLU A 36 -4.43 8.92 11.85
N TRP A 37 -3.15 8.58 11.80
CA TRP A 37 -2.36 8.65 10.57
C TRP A 37 -2.74 7.56 9.55
N ARG A 38 -3.19 6.40 10.03
CA ARG A 38 -3.65 5.31 9.16
C ARG A 38 -5.01 5.60 8.54
N GLY A 39 -5.87 6.31 9.27
CA GLY A 39 -7.20 6.69 8.83
C GLY A 39 -7.24 7.88 7.87
N SER A 40 -6.18 8.70 7.82
CA SER A 40 -6.16 9.95 7.07
C SER A 40 -4.77 10.28 6.51
N ALA A 41 -4.66 10.32 5.17
CA ALA A 41 -3.43 10.76 4.51
C ALA A 41 -3.14 12.25 4.78
N ALA A 42 -4.18 13.08 4.94
CA ALA A 42 -4.04 14.48 5.34
C ALA A 42 -3.46 14.63 6.76
N ALA A 43 -3.78 13.71 7.68
CA ALA A 43 -3.18 13.72 9.03
C ALA A 43 -1.73 13.21 9.02
N LEU A 44 -1.43 12.20 8.18
CA LEU A 44 -0.07 11.68 8.02
C LEU A 44 0.90 12.72 7.45
N TRP A 45 0.44 13.51 6.48
CA TRP A 45 1.25 14.54 5.83
C TRP A 45 0.41 15.78 5.46
N PRO A 46 0.31 16.78 6.36
CA PRO A 46 -0.57 17.93 6.17
C PRO A 46 -0.27 18.78 4.93
N GLU A 47 0.99 18.87 4.51
CA GLU A 47 1.37 19.61 3.30
C GLU A 47 1.06 18.87 1.99
N ALA A 48 0.58 17.62 2.04
CA ALA A 48 0.32 16.83 0.85
C ALA A 48 -0.84 17.47 0.07
N ARG A 49 -0.70 17.53 -1.25
CA ARG A 49 -1.74 18.06 -2.15
C ARG A 49 -2.44 16.98 -2.95
N SER A 50 -1.79 15.83 -3.11
CA SER A 50 -2.33 14.71 -3.87
C SER A 50 -1.70 13.40 -3.41
N VAL A 51 -2.42 12.32 -3.64
CA VAL A 51 -1.95 10.95 -3.48
C VAL A 51 -1.94 10.30 -4.86
N ILE A 52 -0.80 9.74 -5.26
CA ILE A 52 -0.65 8.99 -6.51
C ILE A 52 -0.76 7.49 -6.19
N MET A 53 -1.83 6.87 -6.65
CA MET A 53 -2.11 5.45 -6.46
C MET A 53 -1.60 4.63 -7.64
N LEU A 54 -0.69 3.70 -7.35
CA LEU A 54 -0.09 2.78 -8.31
C LEU A 54 -0.50 1.34 -7.97
N ALA A 55 -0.61 0.50 -9.00
CA ALA A 55 -0.90 -0.92 -8.87
C ALA A 55 0.07 -1.71 -9.75
N GLU A 56 0.50 -2.85 -9.24
CA GLU A 56 1.33 -3.80 -9.98
C GLU A 56 0.57 -5.13 -10.07
N VAL A 57 0.39 -5.61 -11.30
CA VAL A 57 -0.25 -6.89 -11.55
C VAL A 57 0.77 -7.99 -11.23
N TYR A 58 0.36 -8.91 -10.35
CA TYR A 58 1.17 -10.08 -9.95
C TYR A 58 0.50 -11.39 -10.37
N THR A 59 -0.48 -11.34 -11.28
CA THR A 59 -1.15 -12.53 -11.81
C THR A 59 -0.12 -13.46 -12.45
N PRO A 60 -0.07 -14.75 -12.07
CA PRO A 60 0.88 -15.70 -12.63
C PRO A 60 0.44 -16.09 -14.05
N GLU A 61 1.40 -16.54 -14.87
CA GLU A 61 1.11 -17.02 -16.23
C GLU A 61 0.36 -18.36 -16.24
N THR A 62 0.51 -19.14 -15.17
CA THR A 62 -0.13 -20.45 -14.99
C THR A 62 -1.31 -20.37 -14.03
N ASP A 63 -2.22 -21.35 -14.08
CA ASP A 63 -3.29 -21.48 -13.09
C ASP A 63 -2.70 -21.68 -11.67
N PRO A 64 -2.88 -20.71 -10.74
CA PRO A 64 -2.34 -20.82 -9.39
C PRO A 64 -3.02 -21.92 -8.55
N LEU A 65 -4.19 -22.42 -8.97
CA LEU A 65 -4.94 -23.46 -8.26
C LEU A 65 -4.54 -24.87 -8.68
N ALA A 66 -3.74 -25.03 -9.74
CA ALA A 66 -3.29 -26.34 -10.21
C ALA A 66 -2.50 -27.14 -9.15
N VAL A 67 -1.93 -26.47 -8.14
CA VAL A 67 -1.25 -27.12 -7.00
C VAL A 67 -2.22 -27.87 -6.09
N LEU A 68 -3.50 -27.51 -6.05
CA LEU A 68 -4.50 -28.16 -5.18
C LEU A 68 -4.78 -29.61 -5.57
N ALA A 69 -4.45 -30.00 -6.81
CA ALA A 69 -4.53 -31.38 -7.28
C ALA A 69 -3.31 -32.24 -6.87
N GLN A 70 -2.29 -31.65 -6.22
CA GLN A 70 -1.04 -32.31 -5.87
C GLN A 70 -1.00 -32.57 -4.35
N PRO A 71 -1.31 -33.79 -3.88
CA PRO A 71 -1.50 -34.09 -2.46
C PRO A 71 -0.20 -34.04 -1.63
N ASP A 72 0.96 -34.07 -2.29
CA ASP A 72 2.28 -33.97 -1.68
C ASP A 72 2.78 -32.52 -1.55
N ARG A 73 1.97 -31.52 -1.91
CA ARG A 73 2.35 -30.10 -1.93
C ARG A 73 1.36 -29.20 -1.19
N ALA A 74 1.89 -28.09 -0.68
CA ALA A 74 1.08 -27.02 -0.10
C ALA A 74 0.90 -25.87 -1.10
N ALA A 75 -0.23 -25.18 -1.02
CA ALA A 75 -0.49 -23.96 -1.78
C ALA A 75 0.10 -22.75 -1.06
N VAL A 76 0.85 -21.92 -1.80
CA VAL A 76 1.36 -20.63 -1.32
C VAL A 76 0.69 -19.52 -2.12
N SER A 77 0.13 -18.53 -1.43
CA SER A 77 -0.50 -17.36 -2.06
C SER A 77 0.43 -16.72 -3.10
N VAL A 78 -0.12 -16.38 -4.26
CA VAL A 78 0.65 -15.85 -5.41
C VAL A 78 1.51 -14.65 -5.04
N TYR A 79 1.01 -13.72 -4.21
CA TYR A 79 1.76 -12.52 -3.81
C TYR A 79 3.04 -12.82 -3.03
N ALA A 80 3.14 -14.02 -2.44
CA ALA A 80 4.29 -14.50 -1.68
C ALA A 80 5.20 -15.43 -2.50
N GLN A 81 4.91 -15.63 -3.78
CA GLN A 81 5.75 -16.42 -4.68
C GLN A 81 6.86 -15.54 -5.29
N GLY A 82 8.08 -16.06 -5.34
CA GLY A 82 9.21 -15.37 -5.96
C GLY A 82 9.86 -14.32 -5.06
N LYS A 83 10.22 -13.16 -5.63
CA LYS A 83 10.90 -12.08 -4.89
C LYS A 83 9.89 -11.31 -4.04
N ASP A 84 10.32 -10.86 -2.86
CA ASP A 84 9.50 -10.00 -2.01
C ASP A 84 9.09 -8.73 -2.79
N TYR A 85 7.78 -8.54 -2.95
CA TYR A 85 7.23 -7.43 -3.69
C TYR A 85 7.61 -6.09 -3.05
N HIS A 86 7.85 -6.05 -1.73
CA HIS A 86 8.25 -4.81 -1.04
C HIS A 86 9.54 -4.26 -1.61
N ASP A 87 10.55 -5.10 -1.88
CA ASP A 87 11.82 -4.66 -2.46
C ASP A 87 11.66 -4.16 -3.89
N LEU A 88 10.85 -4.86 -4.69
CA LEU A 88 10.58 -4.52 -6.07
C LEU A 88 9.84 -3.18 -6.18
N VAL A 89 8.72 -3.04 -5.46
CA VAL A 89 7.85 -1.88 -5.47
C VAL A 89 8.59 -0.67 -4.88
N LYS A 90 9.27 -0.82 -3.74
CA LYS A 90 10.05 0.27 -3.12
C LYS A 90 11.11 0.84 -4.05
N ARG A 91 11.86 -0.01 -4.76
CA ARG A 91 12.85 0.45 -5.74
C ARG A 91 12.21 1.24 -6.89
N ARG A 92 11.06 0.78 -7.40
CA ARG A 92 10.34 1.47 -8.48
C ARG A 92 9.75 2.81 -8.01
N LEU A 93 9.19 2.85 -6.80
CA LEU A 93 8.70 4.09 -6.19
C LEU A 93 9.81 5.11 -5.97
N LYS A 94 11.01 4.68 -5.52
CA LYS A 94 12.18 5.57 -5.42
C LYS A 94 12.58 6.16 -6.78
N ARG A 95 12.56 5.36 -7.85
CA ARG A 95 12.85 5.84 -9.21
C ARG A 95 11.81 6.85 -9.69
N LEU A 96 10.52 6.59 -9.43
CA LEU A 96 9.46 7.54 -9.74
C LEU A 96 9.62 8.84 -8.95
N GLY A 97 9.90 8.74 -7.64
CA GLY A 97 10.17 9.89 -6.78
C GLY A 97 11.35 10.72 -7.30
N ARG A 98 12.46 10.08 -7.70
CA ARG A 98 13.59 10.77 -8.34
C ARG A 98 13.17 11.51 -9.60
N TRP A 99 12.45 10.83 -10.49
CA TRP A 99 11.99 11.44 -11.73
C TRP A 99 11.06 12.64 -11.47
N LEU A 100 10.14 12.55 -10.48
CA LEU A 100 9.27 13.66 -10.09
C LEU A 100 10.09 14.85 -9.56
N MET A 101 11.11 14.61 -8.75
CA MET A 101 12.02 15.66 -8.28
C MET A 101 12.76 16.34 -9.45
N ASP A 102 13.15 15.58 -10.48
CA ASP A 102 13.80 16.13 -11.67
C ASP A 102 12.87 17.02 -12.51
N GLN A 103 11.55 16.93 -12.32
CA GLN A 103 10.58 17.80 -13.00
C GLN A 103 10.35 19.13 -12.26
N LEU A 104 10.87 19.29 -11.04
CA LEU A 104 10.68 20.50 -10.25
C LEU A 104 11.66 21.60 -10.69
N PRO A 105 11.25 22.89 -10.63
CA PRO A 105 12.17 24.00 -10.82
C PRO A 105 13.33 23.96 -9.82
N GLU A 106 14.47 24.50 -10.23
CA GLU A 106 15.64 24.62 -9.36
C GLU A 106 15.30 25.44 -8.10
N GLY A 107 15.59 24.89 -6.92
CA GLY A 107 15.26 25.51 -5.62
C GLY A 107 13.89 25.14 -5.03
N ALA A 108 13.11 24.25 -5.66
CA ALA A 108 11.92 23.69 -5.03
C ALA A 108 12.28 22.90 -3.77
N ALA A 109 11.75 23.33 -2.62
CA ALA A 109 11.99 22.65 -1.35
C ALA A 109 11.29 21.29 -1.30
N ILE A 110 12.04 20.24 -0.98
CA ILE A 110 11.53 18.90 -0.67
C ILE A 110 11.59 18.76 0.85
N LYS A 111 10.43 18.58 1.49
CA LYS A 111 10.33 18.23 2.91
C LYS A 111 10.21 16.72 3.06
#